data_AF-A0A241VA57-F1
#
_entry.id   AF-A0A241VA57-F1
#
_cell.length_a   1.000
_cell.length_b   1.000
_cell.length_c   1.000
_cell.angle_alpha   90.00
_cell.angle_beta   90.00
_cell.angle_gamma   90.00
#
_symmetry.space_group_name_H-M   'P 1'
#
loop_
_entity.id
_entity.type
_entity.pdbx_description
1 polymer ?
#
loop_
_entity_poly.entity_id
_entity_poly.type
_entity_poly.pdbx_seq_one_letter_code
_entity_poly.pdbx_strand_id
1 'polypeptide(L)'
;MSAITPYDWAIIAFVIGVTFLCVFMLTVPLLLGGKSWGRAKQEQFESGVVGAGGARIRLSAKFYLVAIFFVVFDLEALYLYAWATSVREVGWFGFTTVVIFVVDLLIALIYAIAVGALNWAPTDRLKAAVMKSKVGSANMNLADITRFNSIEELVVDPTGQIPAQSSGRVKKSATTSSTKE
;
A
#
# COMPACT_ATOMS: atom_id res chain seq x y z
N MET A 1 -50.82 -5.80 21.54
CA MET A 1 -50.47 -4.85 20.46
C MET A 1 -49.14 -4.23 20.85
N SER A 2 -48.04 -4.78 20.33
CA SER A 2 -46.68 -4.31 20.64
C SER A 2 -46.51 -2.91 20.06
N ALA A 3 -46.46 -1.89 20.92
CA ALA A 3 -46.18 -0.54 20.49
C ALA A 3 -44.73 -0.48 20.01
N ILE A 4 -44.52 -0.07 18.76
CA ILE A 4 -43.20 0.26 18.21
C ILE A 4 -42.64 1.38 19.08
N THR A 5 -41.50 1.13 19.70
CA THR A 5 -40.87 2.09 20.58
C THR A 5 -40.10 3.14 19.76
N PRO A 6 -39.74 4.29 20.35
CA PRO A 6 -38.96 5.31 19.64
C PRO A 6 -37.60 4.80 19.11
N TYR A 7 -36.96 3.84 19.79
CA TYR A 7 -35.71 3.25 19.32
C TYR A 7 -35.91 2.35 18.09
N ASP A 8 -37.02 1.61 18.04
CA ASP A 8 -37.38 0.80 16.88
C ASP A 8 -37.61 1.69 15.65
N TRP A 9 -38.28 2.83 15.84
CA TRP A 9 -38.49 3.80 14.76
C TRP A 9 -37.17 4.40 14.25
N ALA A 10 -36.25 4.74 15.15
CA ALA A 10 -34.95 5.29 14.76
C ALA A 10 -34.13 4.29 13.92
N ILE A 11 -34.14 3.00 14.31
CA ILE A 11 -33.45 1.95 13.56
C ILE A 11 -34.09 1.77 12.17
N ILE A 12 -35.42 1.70 12.11
CA ILE A 12 -36.15 1.57 10.84
C ILE A 12 -35.86 2.74 9.91
N ALA A 13 -35.94 3.97 10.43
CA ALA A 13 -35.65 5.19 9.67
C ALA A 13 -34.21 5.22 9.16
N PHE A 14 -33.24 4.81 9.99
CA PHE A 14 -31.84 4.72 9.59
C PHE A 14 -31.62 3.70 8.47
N VAL A 15 -32.16 2.49 8.60
CA VAL A 15 -32.02 1.42 7.59
C VAL A 15 -32.66 1.84 6.27
N ILE A 16 -33.88 2.39 6.31
CA ILE A 16 -34.57 2.89 5.11
C ILE A 16 -33.77 4.03 4.48
N GLY A 17 -33.29 4.98 5.28
CA GLY A 17 -32.52 6.13 4.79
C GLY A 17 -31.22 5.72 4.10
N VAL A 18 -30.42 4.85 4.73
CA VAL A 18 -29.15 4.35 4.15
C VAL A 18 -29.42 3.54 2.89
N THR A 19 -30.40 2.63 2.92
CA THR A 19 -30.73 1.80 1.75
C THR A 19 -31.20 2.66 0.59
N PHE A 20 -32.12 3.60 0.84
CA PHE A 20 -32.62 4.52 -0.17
C PHE A 20 -31.48 5.36 -0.76
N LEU A 21 -30.62 5.93 0.07
CA LEU A 21 -29.49 6.74 -0.38
C LEU A 21 -28.52 5.93 -1.25
N CYS A 22 -28.14 4.72 -0.81
CA CYS A 22 -27.25 3.84 -1.57
C CYS A 22 -27.87 3.45 -2.92
N VAL A 23 -29.15 3.03 -2.93
CA VAL A 23 -29.83 2.66 -4.18
C VAL A 23 -29.93 3.85 -5.10
N PHE A 24 -30.33 5.02 -4.59
CA PHE A 24 -30.45 6.24 -5.37
C PHE A 24 -29.10 6.66 -5.98
N MET A 25 -28.03 6.69 -5.17
CA MET A 25 -26.69 7.08 -5.64
C MET A 25 -26.08 6.08 -6.62
N LEU A 26 -26.44 4.80 -6.57
CA LEU A 26 -25.97 3.82 -7.55
C LEU A 26 -26.82 3.80 -8.82
N THR A 27 -28.15 3.96 -8.70
CA THR A 27 -29.08 3.84 -9.84
C THR A 27 -29.14 5.08 -10.72
N VAL A 28 -29.15 6.29 -10.13
CA VAL A 28 -29.24 7.53 -10.91
C VAL A 28 -28.05 7.68 -11.87
N PRO A 29 -26.78 7.54 -11.44
CA PRO A 29 -25.65 7.62 -12.38
C PRO A 29 -25.60 6.47 -13.37
N LEU A 30 -26.13 5.30 -13.03
CA LEU A 30 -26.19 4.15 -13.94
C LEU A 30 -27.23 4.38 -15.06
N LEU A 31 -28.33 5.08 -14.77
CA LEU A 31 -29.38 5.42 -15.72
C LEU A 31 -29.03 6.65 -16.57
N LEU A 32 -28.45 7.68 -15.96
CA LEU A 32 -28.08 8.93 -16.64
C LEU A 32 -26.70 8.84 -17.32
N GLY A 33 -25.84 7.91 -16.91
CA GLY A 33 -24.48 7.76 -17.41
C GLY A 33 -24.41 7.04 -18.77
N GLY A 34 -23.61 7.58 -19.68
CA GLY A 34 -23.33 6.95 -20.98
C GLY A 34 -22.53 5.65 -20.81
N LYS A 35 -23.11 4.52 -21.22
CA LYS A 35 -22.46 3.21 -21.12
C LYS A 35 -21.52 2.96 -22.30
N SER A 36 -20.24 3.36 -22.18
CA SER A 36 -19.20 3.02 -23.17
C SER A 36 -18.48 1.72 -22.79
N TRP A 37 -18.50 0.74 -23.70
CA TRP A 37 -17.82 -0.54 -23.59
C TRP A 37 -16.61 -0.55 -24.53
N GLY A 38 -15.42 -0.82 -23.98
CA GLY A 38 -14.18 -0.92 -24.75
C GLY A 38 -13.21 -1.81 -24.00
N ARG A 39 -12.49 -2.69 -24.73
CA ARG A 39 -11.56 -3.67 -24.14
C ARG A 39 -10.51 -2.99 -23.25
N ALA A 40 -9.91 -1.90 -23.73
CA ALA A 40 -8.94 -1.11 -22.97
C ALA A 40 -9.50 -0.44 -21.70
N LYS A 41 -10.81 -0.22 -21.60
CA LYS A 41 -11.46 0.36 -20.40
C LYS A 41 -11.65 -0.67 -19.28
N GLN A 42 -11.57 -1.97 -19.61
CA GLN A 42 -11.70 -3.09 -18.67
C GLN A 42 -10.33 -3.67 -18.27
N GLU A 43 -9.24 -3.12 -18.80
CA GLU A 43 -7.88 -3.52 -18.43
C GLU A 43 -7.40 -2.76 -17.20
N GLN A 44 -6.55 -3.40 -16.41
CA GLN A 44 -5.95 -2.80 -15.22
C GLN A 44 -5.08 -1.61 -15.63
N PHE A 45 -5.24 -0.47 -14.96
CA PHE A 45 -4.48 0.73 -15.29
C PHE A 45 -3.02 0.61 -14.84
N GLU A 46 -2.10 0.49 -15.79
CA GLU A 46 -0.64 0.55 -15.56
C GLU A 46 0.04 1.52 -16.57
N SER A 47 -0.52 2.72 -16.73
CA SER A 47 0.03 3.77 -17.63
C SER A 47 0.28 3.30 -19.08
N GLY A 48 -0.60 2.46 -19.61
CA GLY A 48 -0.50 1.92 -20.99
C GLY A 48 0.38 0.67 -21.12
N VAL A 49 0.91 0.16 -20.01
CA VAL A 49 1.59 -1.14 -19.96
C VAL A 49 0.56 -2.24 -19.71
N VAL A 50 0.71 -3.38 -20.39
CA VAL A 50 -0.11 -4.56 -20.14
C VAL A 50 0.25 -5.09 -18.76
N GLY A 51 -0.75 -5.20 -17.87
CA GLY A 51 -0.60 -5.68 -16.50
C GLY A 51 0.30 -6.92 -16.40
N ALA A 52 1.53 -6.73 -15.93
CA ALA A 52 2.54 -7.78 -15.90
C ALA A 52 2.60 -8.41 -14.50
N GLY A 53 1.90 -9.53 -14.33
CA GLY A 53 1.99 -10.37 -13.13
C GLY A 53 0.67 -10.52 -12.39
N GLY A 54 0.59 -11.55 -11.55
CA GLY A 54 -0.58 -11.77 -10.71
C GLY A 54 -0.65 -10.77 -9.56
N ALA A 55 -1.86 -10.32 -9.21
CA ALA A 55 -2.13 -9.47 -8.04
C ALA A 55 -1.81 -10.13 -6.67
N ARG A 56 -1.17 -11.30 -6.67
CA ARG A 56 -0.77 -12.04 -5.46
C ARG A 56 0.62 -11.62 -5.01
N ILE A 57 0.78 -10.35 -4.67
CA ILE A 57 1.94 -9.91 -3.91
C ILE A 57 1.74 -10.25 -2.44
N ARG A 58 2.80 -10.74 -1.78
CA ARG A 58 2.77 -10.94 -0.33
C ARG A 58 2.78 -9.56 0.32
N LEU A 59 1.61 -9.11 0.76
CA LEU A 59 1.49 -7.91 1.59
C LEU A 59 2.29 -8.12 2.88
N SER A 60 2.88 -7.03 3.37
CA SER A 60 3.72 -7.06 4.57
C SER A 60 2.94 -7.63 5.78
N ALA A 61 3.52 -8.58 6.50
CA ALA A 61 2.94 -9.15 7.73
C ALA A 61 2.71 -8.10 8.83
N LYS A 62 3.28 -6.90 8.70
CA LYS A 62 3.10 -5.79 9.63
C LYS A 62 1.63 -5.34 9.75
N PHE A 63 0.84 -5.40 8.67
CA PHE A 63 -0.60 -5.08 8.73
C PHE A 63 -1.38 -6.06 9.61
N TYR A 64 -0.98 -7.33 9.59
CA TYR A 64 -1.59 -8.34 10.43
C TYR A 64 -1.31 -8.11 11.92
N LEU A 65 -0.08 -7.73 12.28
CA LEU A 65 0.28 -7.42 13.67
C LEU A 65 -0.52 -6.24 14.25
N VAL A 66 -0.75 -5.20 13.44
CA VAL A 66 -1.60 -4.07 13.84
C VAL A 66 -3.06 -4.49 13.99
N ALA A 67 -3.57 -5.32 13.06
CA ALA A 67 -4.95 -5.78 13.11
C ALA A 67 -5.24 -6.66 14.33
N ILE A 68 -4.37 -7.63 14.64
CA ILE A 68 -4.57 -8.50 15.82
C ILE A 68 -4.45 -7.72 17.13
N PHE A 69 -3.53 -6.75 17.21
CA PHE A 69 -3.42 -5.86 18.36
C PHE A 69 -4.67 -4.99 18.54
N PHE A 70 -5.22 -4.46 17.44
CA PHE A 70 -6.47 -3.69 17.48
C PHE A 70 -7.64 -4.52 18.00
N VAL A 71 -7.78 -5.78 17.56
CA VAL A 71 -8.85 -6.68 18.04
C VAL A 71 -8.75 -6.92 19.54
N VAL A 72 -7.53 -7.16 20.06
CA VAL A 72 -7.33 -7.33 21.51
C VAL A 72 -7.67 -6.05 22.24
N PHE A 73 -7.15 -4.90 21.80
CA PHE A 73 -7.42 -3.61 22.44
C PHE A 73 -8.93 -3.23 22.43
N ASP A 74 -9.65 -3.56 21.36
CA ASP A 74 -11.10 -3.34 21.25
C ASP A 74 -11.88 -4.22 22.24
N LEU A 75 -11.47 -5.47 22.43
CA LEU A 75 -12.03 -6.37 23.45
C LEU A 75 -11.83 -5.82 24.86
N GLU A 76 -10.67 -5.25 25.13
CA GLU A 76 -10.33 -4.64 26.42
C GLU A 76 -11.17 -3.38 26.68
N ALA A 77 -11.39 -2.56 25.64
CA ALA A 77 -12.30 -1.42 25.72
C ALA A 77 -13.74 -1.85 26.02
N LEU A 78 -14.20 -2.97 25.46
CA LEU A 78 -15.52 -3.54 25.78
C LEU A 78 -15.62 -3.95 27.24
N TYR A 79 -14.57 -4.54 27.83
CA TYR A 79 -14.56 -4.86 29.27
C TYR A 79 -14.60 -3.60 30.14
N LEU A 80 -13.86 -2.56 29.76
CA LEU A 80 -13.93 -1.26 30.45
C LEU A 80 -15.31 -0.64 30.36
N TYR A 81 -15.98 -0.75 29.20
CA TYR A 81 -17.35 -0.26 29.04
C TYR A 81 -18.34 -1.03 29.92
N ALA A 82 -18.25 -2.37 29.97
CA ALA A 82 -19.10 -3.18 30.82
C ALA A 82 -18.96 -2.76 32.30
N TRP A 83 -17.73 -2.57 32.78
CA TRP A 83 -17.48 -2.05 34.13
C TRP A 83 -18.00 -0.61 34.31
N ALA A 84 -17.84 0.25 33.30
CA ALA A 84 -18.28 1.64 33.35
C ALA A 84 -19.80 1.79 33.58
N THR A 85 -20.60 0.79 33.19
CA THR A 85 -22.06 0.81 33.46
C THR A 85 -22.44 0.57 34.92
N SER A 86 -21.55 -0.02 35.74
CA SER A 86 -21.85 -0.45 37.11
C SER A 86 -20.76 -0.09 38.13
N VAL A 87 -20.09 1.06 37.94
CA VAL A 87 -18.94 1.49 38.76
C VAL A 87 -19.29 1.60 40.25
N ARG A 88 -20.53 2.02 40.58
CA ARG A 88 -20.94 2.26 41.98
C ARG A 88 -21.20 0.95 42.72
N GLU A 89 -21.69 -0.05 42.01
CA GLU A 89 -22.11 -1.35 42.54
C GLU A 89 -20.90 -2.24 42.87
N VAL A 90 -19.84 -2.16 42.06
CA VAL A 90 -18.61 -2.97 42.27
C VAL A 90 -17.65 -2.31 43.27
N GLY A 91 -17.78 -0.99 43.49
CA GLY A 91 -17.03 -0.26 44.51
C GLY A 91 -15.50 -0.32 44.35
N TRP A 92 -14.78 -0.25 45.47
CA TRP A 92 -13.31 -0.20 45.48
C TRP A 92 -12.64 -1.43 44.89
N PHE A 93 -13.23 -2.61 45.06
CA PHE A 93 -12.68 -3.86 44.52
C PHE A 93 -12.70 -3.87 42.98
N GLY A 94 -13.82 -3.42 42.38
CA GLY A 94 -13.93 -3.26 40.94
C GLY A 94 -12.98 -2.21 40.40
N PHE A 95 -12.85 -1.09 41.11
CA PHE A 95 -11.90 -0.04 40.75
C PHE A 95 -10.46 -0.54 40.70
N THR A 96 -9.98 -1.25 41.73
CA THR A 96 -8.61 -1.81 41.73
C THR A 96 -8.40 -2.81 40.60
N THR A 97 -9.40 -3.65 40.31
CA THR A 97 -9.35 -4.61 39.21
C THR A 97 -9.17 -3.90 37.86
N VAL A 98 -9.94 -2.84 37.62
CA VAL A 98 -9.86 -2.05 36.39
C VAL A 98 -8.55 -1.28 36.28
N VAL A 99 -8.02 -0.76 37.39
CA VAL A 99 -6.71 -0.09 37.39
C VAL A 99 -5.61 -1.06 36.96
N ILE A 100 -5.59 -2.29 37.49
CA ILE A 100 -4.62 -3.32 37.08
C ILE A 100 -4.79 -3.64 35.58
N PHE A 101 -6.03 -3.82 35.13
CA PHE A 101 -6.34 -4.08 33.74
C PHE A 101 -5.85 -2.98 32.78
N VAL A 102 -6.02 -1.71 33.15
CA VAL A 102 -5.50 -0.57 32.39
C VAL A 102 -3.96 -0.53 32.38
N VAL A 103 -3.32 -0.94 33.47
CA VAL A 103 -1.85 -1.08 33.52
C VAL A 103 -1.38 -2.17 32.57
N ASP A 104 -2.07 -3.32 32.51
CA ASP A 104 -1.75 -4.39 31.58
C ASP A 104 -1.87 -3.93 30.11
N LEU A 105 -2.90 -3.12 29.79
CA LEU A 105 -3.04 -2.46 28.49
C LEU A 105 -1.84 -1.56 28.15
N LEU A 106 -1.39 -0.75 29.11
CA LEU A 106 -0.23 0.12 28.93
C LEU A 106 1.05 -0.69 28.67
N ILE A 107 1.26 -1.77 29.43
CA ILE A 107 2.40 -2.67 29.25
C ILE A 107 2.38 -3.30 27.86
N ALA A 108 1.23 -3.84 27.44
CA ALA A 108 1.06 -4.45 26.12
C ALA A 108 1.32 -3.43 24.99
N LEU A 109 0.84 -2.20 25.12
CA LEU A 109 1.06 -1.13 24.16
C LEU A 109 2.55 -0.73 24.07
N ILE A 110 3.20 -0.52 25.21
CA ILE A 110 4.64 -0.17 25.26
C ILE A 110 5.46 -1.30 24.63
N TYR A 111 5.14 -2.55 24.94
CA TYR A 111 5.81 -3.71 24.35
C TYR A 111 5.64 -3.75 22.83
N ALA A 112 4.42 -3.54 22.31
CA ALA A 112 4.16 -3.53 20.88
C ALA A 112 4.93 -2.42 20.14
N ILE A 113 5.06 -1.24 20.75
CA ILE A 113 5.86 -0.14 20.22
C ILE A 113 7.35 -0.52 20.22
N ALA A 114 7.85 -1.09 21.31
CA ALA A 114 9.25 -1.50 21.45
C ALA A 114 9.66 -2.60 20.45
N VAL A 115 8.76 -3.53 20.13
CA VAL A 115 8.96 -4.57 19.10
C VAL A 115 8.99 -3.98 17.68
N GLY A 116 8.61 -2.72 17.50
CA GLY A 116 8.58 -2.07 16.20
C GLY A 116 7.44 -2.56 15.30
N ALA A 117 6.40 -3.17 15.89
CA ALA A 117 5.19 -3.58 15.17
C ALA A 117 4.49 -2.37 14.49
N LEU A 118 4.69 -1.18 15.04
CA LEU A 118 4.14 0.09 14.55
C LEU A 118 5.13 0.89 13.67
N ASN A 119 6.32 0.35 13.36
CA ASN A 119 7.30 1.10 12.56
C ASN A 119 7.00 0.99 11.06
N TRP A 120 6.47 2.08 10.50
CA TRP A 120 6.03 2.19 9.10
C TRP A 120 6.98 3.04 8.24
N ALA A 121 8.02 3.63 8.85
CA ALA A 121 8.93 4.52 8.14
C ALA A 121 9.88 3.72 7.20
N PRO A 122 10.07 4.15 5.94
CA PRO A 122 11.02 3.53 5.00
C PRO A 122 12.50 3.62 5.41
N THR A 123 12.82 4.34 6.48
CA THR A 123 14.17 4.64 6.96
C THR A 123 14.99 3.40 7.30
N ASP A 124 14.34 2.29 7.68
CA ASP A 124 15.02 1.02 7.93
C ASP A 124 15.66 0.44 6.64
N ARG A 125 15.01 0.64 5.49
CA ARG A 125 15.51 0.18 4.19
C ARG A 125 16.65 1.05 3.67
N LEU A 126 16.59 2.36 3.95
CA LEU A 126 17.65 3.31 3.60
C LEU A 126 18.94 3.03 4.36
N LYS A 127 18.90 2.74 5.68
CA LYS A 127 20.10 2.37 6.44
C LYS A 127 20.75 1.07 5.92
N ALA A 128 19.94 0.06 5.59
CA ALA A 128 20.44 -1.20 5.02
C ALA A 128 21.02 -1.03 3.61
N ALA A 129 20.43 -0.18 2.77
CA ALA A 129 20.94 0.13 1.43
C ALA A 129 22.23 0.97 1.46
N VAL A 130 22.32 1.96 2.34
CA VAL A 130 23.52 2.80 2.54
C VAL A 130 24.69 1.97 3.07
N MET A 131 24.44 0.96 3.90
CA MET A 131 25.50 0.07 4.40
C MET A 131 26.06 -0.86 3.31
N LYS A 132 25.31 -1.10 2.21
CA LYS A 132 25.70 -1.99 1.11
C LYS A 132 26.30 -1.26 -0.10
N SER A 133 26.27 0.07 -0.16
CA SER A 133 26.77 0.83 -1.31
C SER A 133 28.26 1.18 -1.25
N LYS A 134 29.12 0.28 -0.76
CA LYS A 134 30.59 0.36 -0.98
C LYS A 134 30.99 -0.41 -2.24
N VAL A 135 30.31 -0.15 -3.35
CA VAL A 135 30.79 -0.55 -4.69
C VAL A 135 30.68 0.66 -5.60
N GLY A 136 31.76 1.43 -5.59
CA GLY A 136 32.09 2.48 -6.52
C GLY A 136 33.57 2.74 -6.34
N SER A 137 34.37 2.39 -7.34
CA SER A 137 35.82 2.64 -7.36
C SER A 137 36.09 4.11 -7.00
N ALA A 138 37.15 4.36 -6.23
CA ALA A 138 37.49 5.67 -5.64
C ALA A 138 37.69 6.82 -6.64
N ASN A 139 37.53 6.57 -7.96
CA ASN A 139 37.70 7.53 -9.05
C ASN A 139 36.47 7.66 -9.97
N MET A 140 35.29 7.14 -9.63
CA MET A 140 34.08 7.39 -10.44
C MET A 140 33.43 8.72 -10.08
N ASN A 141 33.55 9.68 -10.98
CA ASN A 141 32.90 10.98 -10.87
C ASN A 141 31.52 10.94 -11.53
N LEU A 142 30.46 11.18 -10.75
CA LEU A 142 29.08 11.10 -11.25
C LEU A 142 28.81 12.12 -12.37
N ALA A 143 29.58 13.22 -12.39
CA ALA A 143 29.52 14.24 -13.42
C ALA A 143 29.93 13.74 -14.82
N ASP A 144 30.79 12.71 -14.91
CA ASP A 144 31.22 12.13 -16.19
C ASP A 144 30.15 11.20 -16.78
N ILE A 145 29.30 10.59 -15.94
CA ILE A 145 28.22 9.69 -16.38
C ILE A 145 27.02 10.48 -16.91
N THR A 146 26.79 11.68 -16.41
CA THR A 146 25.70 12.57 -16.85
C THR A 146 26.12 13.55 -17.95
N ARG A 147 27.39 13.51 -18.37
CA ARG A 147 27.90 14.36 -19.44
C ARG A 147 27.52 13.77 -20.78
N PHE A 148 26.35 14.14 -21.27
CA PHE A 148 25.90 13.80 -22.62
C PHE A 148 26.44 14.82 -23.61
N ASN A 149 27.46 14.46 -24.40
CA ASN A 149 28.05 15.36 -25.39
C ASN A 149 27.39 15.22 -26.78
N SER A 150 26.83 14.05 -27.10
CA SER A 150 25.99 13.84 -28.30
C SER A 150 25.02 12.65 -28.16
N ILE A 151 24.00 12.59 -29.02
CA ILE A 151 22.96 11.53 -29.02
C ILE A 151 23.54 10.17 -29.44
N GLU A 152 24.68 10.13 -30.15
CA GLU A 152 25.31 8.89 -30.58
C GLU A 152 25.87 8.06 -29.41
N GLU A 153 26.16 8.69 -28.26
CA GLU A 153 26.71 8.06 -27.06
C GLU A 153 25.68 7.18 -26.33
N LEU A 154 24.38 7.42 -26.56
CA LEU A 154 23.28 6.61 -26.01
C LEU A 154 23.12 5.23 -26.69
N VAL A 155 23.85 4.99 -27.79
CA VAL A 155 23.69 3.78 -28.63
C VAL A 155 24.88 2.81 -28.48
N VAL A 156 25.99 3.22 -27.85
CA VAL A 156 27.19 2.40 -27.71
C VAL A 156 27.56 2.23 -26.24
N ASP A 157 27.51 0.99 -25.75
CA ASP A 157 27.97 0.62 -24.41
C ASP A 157 29.49 0.86 -24.30
N PRO A 158 30.03 1.41 -23.18
CA PRO A 158 31.47 1.54 -22.93
C PRO A 158 32.28 0.23 -23.07
N THR A 159 31.64 -0.93 -23.16
CA THR A 159 32.28 -2.23 -23.46
C THR A 159 32.47 -2.52 -24.97
N GLY A 160 32.01 -1.63 -25.86
CA GLY A 160 32.11 -1.78 -27.32
C GLY A 160 31.12 -2.78 -27.93
N GLN A 161 30.13 -3.26 -27.16
CA GLN A 161 29.09 -4.14 -27.67
C GLN A 161 27.77 -3.39 -27.89
N ILE A 162 27.22 -3.55 -29.08
CA ILE A 162 25.95 -2.97 -29.47
C ILE A 162 24.85 -3.63 -28.63
N PRO A 163 23.95 -2.89 -27.95
CA PRO A 163 22.86 -3.49 -27.20
C PRO A 163 21.98 -4.34 -28.13
N ALA A 164 21.55 -5.49 -27.63
CA ALA A 164 20.85 -6.53 -28.40
C ALA A 164 19.62 -6.02 -29.20
N GLN A 165 19.04 -4.88 -28.82
CA GLN A 165 17.92 -4.24 -29.52
C GLN A 165 18.28 -3.63 -30.90
N SER A 166 19.55 -3.35 -31.17
CA SER A 166 20.02 -2.80 -32.46
C SER A 166 20.50 -3.88 -33.45
N SER A 167 20.77 -5.11 -32.98
CA SER A 167 21.29 -6.20 -33.82
C SER A 167 20.34 -6.67 -34.93
N GLY A 168 19.05 -6.35 -34.84
CA GLY A 168 18.04 -6.73 -35.85
C GLY A 168 18.01 -5.85 -37.10
N ARG A 169 18.79 -4.75 -37.17
CA ARG A 169 18.68 -3.77 -38.25
C ARG A 169 20.01 -3.31 -38.84
N VAL A 170 21.01 -4.19 -38.91
CA VAL A 170 22.21 -3.94 -39.73
C VAL A 170 22.26 -4.95 -40.87
N LYS A 171 21.65 -4.57 -42.00
CA LYS A 171 21.83 -5.25 -43.28
C LYS A 171 23.26 -4.92 -43.73
N LYS A 172 24.18 -5.88 -43.69
CA LYS A 172 25.52 -5.73 -44.28
C LYS A 172 25.36 -5.44 -45.79
N SER A 173 25.50 -4.20 -46.21
CA SER A 173 25.85 -3.90 -47.60
C SER A 173 27.35 -4.10 -47.74
N ALA A 174 27.75 -5.15 -48.45
CA ALA A 174 29.12 -5.30 -48.90
C ALA A 174 29.40 -4.22 -49.96
N THR A 175 30.18 -3.20 -49.60
CA THR A 175 30.80 -2.30 -50.57
C THR A 175 32.18 -2.85 -50.89
N THR A 176 32.28 -3.49 -52.05
CA THR A 176 33.54 -3.84 -52.71
C THR A 176 34.29 -2.55 -53.03
N SER A 177 35.42 -2.31 -52.37
CA SER A 177 36.37 -1.27 -52.76
C SER A 177 37.19 -1.75 -53.96
N SER A 178 37.02 -1.06 -55.08
CA SER A 178 37.92 -1.11 -56.23
C SER A 178 39.29 -0.54 -55.85
N THR A 179 40.37 -1.23 -56.21
CA THR A 179 41.69 -0.60 -56.38
C THR A 179 42.27 -1.12 -57.69
N LYS A 180 42.16 -0.27 -58.71
CA LYS A 180 43.08 -0.24 -59.84
C LYS A 180 44.35 0.49 -59.39
N GLU A 181 45.45 0.10 -60.02
CA GLU A 181 46.84 0.55 -59.90
C GLU A 181 47.70 -0.22 -58.89
#